data_AF-A0A9K3P2C9-F1
#
_entry.id   AF-A0A9K3P2C9-F1
#
_cell.length_a   1.000
_cell.length_b   1.000
_cell.length_c   1.000
_cell.angle_alpha   90.00
_cell.angle_beta   90.00
_cell.angle_gamma   90.00
#
_symmetry.space_group_name_H-M   'P 1'
#
loop_
_entity.id
_entity.type
_entity.pdbx_description
1 polymer ?
#
loop_
_entity_poly.entity_id
_entity_poly.type
_entity_poly.pdbx_seq_one_letter_code
_entity_poly.pdbx_strand_id
1 'polypeptide(L)'
;MDEHTISFIGTSATDFATECGIIMRNICPMNYHTWESVPEDAKTLMYEKLEGKFELLRTNTIFMEYVNARLHAQWKRTRGKWSEHWKKNGGKTNPQLARSKRKSDCPIQEWNHLCDYWELEKTKENIIAHKQAALDELNSKGITITTTMEHQLEKEAIKSVCGRKKTIQSAWEVGVGPVLRKKDSWMKSVAESSQRDSSENESLRNKVIALEAKQKRDKEKYERCLSSLAQSFQTLKAQYP
;
A
#
# COMPACT_ATOMS: atom_id res chain seq x y z
N MET A 1 2.78 -13.65 18.81
CA MET A 1 4.10 -13.33 18.22
C MET A 1 4.14 -14.04 16.88
N ASP A 2 4.67 -13.40 15.84
CA ASP A 2 4.87 -14.10 14.55
C ASP A 2 6.20 -14.89 14.58
N GLU A 3 6.23 -16.03 13.90
CA GLU A 3 7.37 -16.97 13.85
C GLU A 3 8.64 -16.32 13.28
N HIS A 4 8.48 -15.33 12.39
CA HIS A 4 9.57 -14.60 11.74
C HIS A 4 10.29 -13.61 12.67
N THR A 5 9.59 -13.03 13.65
CA THR A 5 10.22 -12.16 14.67
C THR A 5 11.20 -12.96 15.53
N ILE A 6 10.87 -14.22 15.82
CA ILE A 6 11.69 -15.11 16.65
C ILE A 6 12.92 -15.57 15.87
N SER A 7 12.82 -15.77 14.55
CA SER A 7 13.94 -16.24 13.73
C SER A 7 15.06 -15.20 13.55
N PHE A 8 14.75 -13.91 13.60
CA PHE A 8 15.74 -12.84 13.40
C PHE A 8 16.23 -12.19 14.69
N ILE A 9 15.36 -12.05 15.70
CA ILE A 9 15.65 -11.24 16.92
C ILE A 9 15.70 -12.12 18.18
N GLY A 10 15.35 -13.40 18.05
CA GLY A 10 15.45 -14.39 19.12
C GLY A 10 14.69 -13.98 20.38
N THR A 11 15.33 -14.12 21.53
CA THR A 11 14.77 -13.79 22.85
C THR A 11 14.48 -12.30 23.05
N SER A 12 15.06 -11.42 22.22
CA SER A 12 14.89 -9.96 22.31
C SER A 12 13.67 -9.44 21.55
N ALA A 13 12.86 -10.34 20.96
CA ALA A 13 11.68 -9.99 20.16
C ALA A 13 10.67 -9.06 20.86
N THR A 14 10.43 -9.27 22.17
CA THR A 14 9.52 -8.43 22.96
C THR A 14 10.07 -7.02 23.15
N ASP A 15 11.36 -6.91 23.46
CA ASP A 15 12.04 -5.64 23.67
C ASP A 15 12.11 -4.86 22.36
N PHE A 16 12.41 -5.53 21.26
CA PHE A 16 12.41 -4.95 19.93
C PHE A 16 11.05 -4.40 19.52
N ALA A 17 9.97 -5.15 19.76
CA ALA A 17 8.62 -4.68 19.47
C ALA A 17 8.24 -3.47 20.35
N THR A 18 8.68 -3.48 21.62
CA THR A 18 8.47 -2.36 22.55
C THR A 18 9.20 -1.12 22.08
N GLU A 19 10.46 -1.26 21.66
CA GLU A 19 11.27 -0.16 21.16
C GLU A 19 10.73 0.40 19.85
N CYS A 20 10.33 -0.45 18.90
CA CYS A 20 9.60 -0.03 17.70
C CYS A 20 8.40 0.85 18.07
N GLY A 21 7.66 0.46 19.12
CA GLY A 21 6.54 1.23 19.65
C GLY A 21 6.92 2.59 20.21
N ILE A 22 8.04 2.68 20.95
CA ILE A 22 8.56 3.92 21.52
C ILE A 22 9.02 4.86 20.41
N ILE A 23 9.87 4.37 19.50
CA ILE A 23 10.39 5.12 18.36
C ILE A 23 9.25 5.66 17.50
N MET A 24 8.26 4.82 17.20
CA MET A 24 7.09 5.22 16.41
C MET A 24 6.32 6.39 17.05
N ARG A 25 6.21 6.46 18.37
CA ARG A 25 5.48 7.54 19.05
C ARG A 25 6.29 8.84 19.14
N ASN A 26 7.61 8.75 19.20
CA ASN A 26 8.47 9.90 19.49
C ASN A 26 9.11 10.51 18.25
N ILE A 27 9.27 9.74 17.17
CA ILE A 27 10.07 10.12 16.01
C ILE A 27 9.24 10.14 14.72
N CYS A 28 8.32 9.19 14.55
CA CYS A 28 7.59 9.08 13.29
C CYS A 28 6.60 10.24 13.13
N PRO A 29 6.64 10.98 12.01
CA PRO A 29 5.57 11.91 11.67
C PRO A 29 4.30 11.13 11.32
N MET A 30 3.17 11.55 11.85
CA MET A 30 1.90 10.81 11.80
C MET A 30 0.88 11.44 10.85
N ASN A 31 1.24 12.58 10.26
CA ASN A 31 0.43 13.42 9.41
C ASN A 31 0.31 12.88 7.98
N TYR A 32 1.15 11.91 7.60
CA TYR A 32 1.10 11.25 6.31
C TYR A 32 -0.08 10.28 6.21
N HIS A 33 -0.69 10.20 5.02
CA HIS A 33 -1.86 9.34 4.81
C HIS A 33 -1.51 7.88 4.58
N THR A 34 -0.35 7.61 3.95
CA THR A 34 0.19 6.27 3.72
C THR A 34 1.60 6.16 4.30
N TRP A 35 2.01 4.95 4.66
CA TRP A 35 3.35 4.70 5.19
C TRP A 35 4.44 4.98 4.16
N GLU A 36 4.14 4.71 2.90
CA GLU A 36 5.02 4.94 1.77
C GLU A 36 5.34 6.43 1.59
N SER A 37 4.40 7.31 1.96
CA SER A 37 4.58 8.77 1.89
C SER A 37 5.41 9.35 3.05
N VAL A 38 5.69 8.56 4.10
CA VAL A 38 6.56 9.00 5.19
C VAL A 38 7.97 9.23 4.62
N PRO A 39 8.59 10.40 4.85
CA PRO A 39 9.90 10.73 4.31
C PRO A 39 10.94 9.69 4.67
N GLU A 40 11.82 9.39 3.71
CA GLU A 40 12.88 8.39 3.91
C GLU A 40 13.86 8.82 5.00
N ASP A 41 14.10 10.13 5.17
CA ASP A 41 14.90 10.65 6.27
C ASP A 41 14.31 10.32 7.65
N ALA A 42 12.98 10.37 7.77
CA ALA A 42 12.28 9.99 9.01
C ALA A 42 12.38 8.48 9.26
N LYS A 43 12.25 7.66 8.21
CA LYS A 43 12.45 6.20 8.32
C LYS A 43 13.90 5.86 8.68
N THR A 44 14.85 6.53 8.06
CA THR A 44 16.29 6.39 8.33
C THR A 44 16.61 6.70 9.79
N LEU A 45 16.07 7.79 10.32
CA LEU A 45 16.23 8.14 11.73
C LEU A 45 15.61 7.10 12.67
N MET A 46 14.48 6.49 12.30
CA MET A 46 13.91 5.38 13.07
C MET A 46 14.82 4.16 13.09
N TYR A 47 15.44 3.82 11.94
CA TYR A 47 16.42 2.74 11.87
C TYR A 47 17.68 3.05 12.71
N GLU A 48 18.21 4.27 12.66
CA GLU A 48 19.36 4.67 13.49
C GLU A 48 19.10 4.54 14.99
N LYS A 49 17.86 4.83 15.41
CA LYS A 49 17.45 4.71 16.82
C LYS A 49 17.30 3.25 17.25
N LEU A 50 16.88 2.37 16.35
CA LEU A 50 16.88 0.93 16.59
C LEU A 50 18.32 0.38 16.63
N GLU A 51 19.23 0.87 15.79
CA GLU A 51 20.65 0.47 15.77
C GLU A 51 21.37 0.76 17.08
N GLY A 52 21.01 1.84 17.76
CA GLY A 52 21.57 2.15 19.07
C GLY A 52 21.24 1.14 20.17
N LYS A 53 20.30 0.21 19.93
CA LYS A 53 19.83 -0.78 20.92
C LYS A 53 19.88 -2.22 20.42
N PHE A 54 19.84 -2.41 19.10
CA PHE A 54 19.81 -3.72 18.45
C PHE A 54 20.79 -3.71 17.28
N GLU A 55 21.44 -4.84 17.03
CA GLU A 55 22.28 -5.01 15.86
C GLU A 55 21.40 -5.09 14.60
N LEU A 56 21.17 -3.95 13.94
CA LEU A 56 20.45 -3.94 12.68
C LEU A 56 21.43 -4.21 11.53
N LEU A 57 21.31 -5.39 10.93
CA LEU A 57 22.05 -5.76 9.73
C LEU A 57 21.46 -5.05 8.51
N ARG A 58 21.78 -3.76 8.30
CA ARG A 58 21.24 -2.97 7.17
C ARG A 58 21.54 -3.53 5.79
N THR A 59 22.62 -4.30 5.67
CA THR A 59 22.99 -4.98 4.42
C THR A 59 22.06 -6.15 4.10
N ASN A 60 21.32 -6.67 5.08
CA ASN A 60 20.36 -7.73 4.89
C ASN A 60 18.99 -7.13 4.52
N THR A 61 18.69 -7.18 3.22
CA THR A 61 17.45 -6.62 2.66
C THR A 61 16.19 -7.28 3.23
N ILE A 62 16.18 -8.61 3.41
CA ILE A 62 15.05 -9.36 3.96
C ILE A 62 14.77 -8.93 5.40
N PHE A 63 15.83 -8.79 6.21
CA PHE A 63 15.69 -8.35 7.58
C PHE A 63 15.19 -6.90 7.65
N MET A 64 15.70 -6.00 6.82
CA MET A 64 15.25 -4.60 6.79
C MET A 64 13.81 -4.46 6.29
N GLU A 65 13.37 -5.28 5.34
CA GLU A 65 11.96 -5.35 4.93
C GLU A 65 11.06 -5.77 6.11
N TYR A 66 11.50 -6.76 6.90
CA TYR A 66 10.81 -7.15 8.12
C TYR A 66 10.72 -5.99 9.14
N VAL A 67 11.83 -5.29 9.39
CA VAL A 67 11.85 -4.13 10.30
C VAL A 67 10.91 -3.03 9.82
N ASN A 68 10.95 -2.70 8.54
CA ASN A 68 10.05 -1.72 7.91
C ASN A 68 8.58 -2.14 8.02
N ALA A 69 8.25 -3.41 7.75
CA ALA A 69 6.90 -3.94 7.91
C ALA A 69 6.42 -3.85 9.36
N ARG A 70 7.32 -4.06 10.33
CA ARG A 70 7.00 -3.94 11.76
C ARG A 70 6.71 -2.50 12.16
N LEU A 71 7.53 -1.55 11.70
CA LEU A 71 7.28 -0.12 11.91
C LEU A 71 5.96 0.31 11.25
N HIS A 72 5.70 -0.12 10.02
CA HIS A 72 4.43 0.15 9.33
C HIS A 72 3.23 -0.38 10.13
N ALA A 73 3.29 -1.63 10.60
CA ALA A 73 2.21 -2.21 11.41
C ALA A 73 1.96 -1.40 12.69
N GLN A 74 3.03 -0.93 13.34
CA GLN A 74 2.96 -0.13 14.55
C GLN A 74 2.44 1.30 14.29
N TRP A 75 2.81 1.91 13.17
CA TRP A 75 2.27 3.17 12.69
C TRP A 75 0.76 3.08 12.49
N LYS A 76 0.30 2.05 11.76
CA LYS A 76 -1.12 1.78 11.50
C LYS A 76 -1.89 1.58 12.80
N ARG A 77 -1.35 0.79 13.74
CA ARG A 77 -1.95 0.57 15.06
C ARG A 77 -2.08 1.86 15.87
N THR A 78 -1.07 2.72 15.84
CA THR A 78 -1.07 4.00 16.57
C THR A 78 -2.13 4.95 16.01
N ARG A 79 -2.16 5.13 14.67
CA ARG A 79 -3.21 5.93 14.00
C ARG A 79 -4.61 5.35 14.22
N GLY A 80 -4.75 4.03 14.24
CA GLY A 80 -6.00 3.33 14.55
C GLY A 80 -6.54 3.71 15.93
N LYS A 81 -5.71 3.65 16.97
CA LYS A 81 -6.10 4.06 18.34
C LYS A 81 -6.55 5.52 18.40
N TRP A 82 -5.85 6.42 17.69
CA TRP A 82 -6.23 7.83 17.65
C TRP A 82 -7.56 8.06 16.91
N SER A 83 -7.78 7.35 15.80
CA SER A 83 -9.05 7.39 15.07
C SER A 83 -10.22 6.87 15.91
N GLU A 84 -10.03 5.76 16.63
CA GLU A 84 -11.03 5.22 17.56
C GLU A 84 -11.35 6.21 18.68
N HIS A 85 -10.33 6.84 19.26
CA HIS A 85 -10.51 7.88 20.27
C HIS A 85 -11.31 9.07 19.73
N TRP A 86 -10.96 9.54 18.53
CA TRP A 86 -11.71 10.62 17.86
C TRP A 86 -13.17 10.22 17.60
N LYS A 87 -13.42 9.02 17.09
CA LYS A 87 -14.78 8.49 16.84
C LYS A 87 -15.60 8.40 18.13
N LYS A 88 -15.02 7.86 19.21
CA LYS A 88 -15.65 7.72 20.53
C LYS A 88 -16.04 9.07 21.13
N ASN A 89 -15.29 10.13 20.82
CA ASN A 89 -15.56 11.49 21.28
C ASN A 89 -16.50 12.28 20.36
N GLY A 90 -17.24 11.59 19.49
CA GLY A 90 -18.22 12.22 18.62
C GLY A 90 -17.65 12.71 17.30
N GLY A 91 -16.49 12.24 16.84
CA GLY A 91 -15.94 12.66 15.54
C GLY A 91 -16.93 12.49 14.38
N LYS A 92 -17.78 11.47 14.45
CA LYS A 92 -18.85 11.23 13.47
C LYS A 92 -20.09 12.14 13.63
N THR A 93 -20.27 12.84 14.74
CA THR A 93 -21.46 13.67 14.99
C THR A 93 -21.09 15.14 15.19
N ASN A 94 -20.12 15.40 16.07
CA ASN A 94 -19.54 16.70 16.37
C ASN A 94 -18.00 16.65 16.28
N PRO A 95 -17.43 16.83 15.06
CA PRO A 95 -15.98 16.84 14.86
C PRO A 95 -15.22 17.89 15.68
N GLN A 96 -15.84 19.04 15.94
CA GLN A 96 -15.22 20.12 16.72
C GLN A 96 -15.04 19.74 18.19
N LEU A 97 -16.05 19.08 18.77
CA LEU A 97 -15.94 18.50 20.12
C LEU A 97 -14.91 17.37 20.17
N ALA A 98 -14.87 16.51 19.15
CA ALA A 98 -13.88 15.45 19.09
C ALA A 98 -12.45 16.01 18.99
N ARG A 99 -12.26 17.09 18.22
CA ARG A 99 -10.98 17.80 18.08
C ARG A 99 -10.49 18.39 19.39
N SER A 100 -11.37 18.97 20.20
CA SER A 100 -10.99 19.51 21.51
C SER A 100 -10.57 18.42 22.51
N LYS A 101 -11.03 17.17 22.31
CA LYS A 101 -10.69 16.01 23.15
C LYS A 101 -9.47 15.24 22.63
N ARG A 102 -8.37 15.96 22.38
CA ARG A 102 -7.09 15.38 21.94
C ARG A 102 -6.61 14.29 22.92
N LYS A 103 -6.09 13.19 22.38
CA LYS A 103 -5.42 12.15 23.17
C LYS A 103 -4.04 12.63 23.63
N SER A 104 -3.67 12.41 24.89
CA SER A 104 -2.45 12.96 25.51
C SER A 104 -1.14 12.53 24.84
N ASP A 105 -1.12 11.35 24.21
CA ASP A 105 0.03 10.79 23.49
C ASP A 105 0.10 11.22 22.02
N CYS A 106 -0.78 12.13 21.57
CA CYS A 106 -0.78 12.66 20.21
C CYS A 106 -0.33 14.13 20.21
N PRO A 107 0.77 14.48 19.51
CA PRO A 107 1.17 15.87 19.33
C PRO A 107 0.05 16.72 18.71
N ILE A 108 -0.06 18.00 19.10
CA ILE A 108 -1.19 18.84 18.68
C ILE A 108 -1.24 19.07 17.16
N GLN A 109 -0.08 19.25 16.52
CA GLN A 109 0.03 19.45 15.08
C GLN A 109 -0.46 18.20 14.33
N GLU A 110 0.01 17.03 14.77
CA GLU A 110 -0.41 15.72 14.24
C GLU A 110 -1.90 15.48 14.42
N TRP A 111 -2.43 15.77 15.61
CA TRP A 111 -3.83 15.62 15.93
C TRP A 111 -4.73 16.46 15.01
N ASN A 112 -4.38 17.73 14.81
CA ASN A 112 -5.15 18.63 13.96
C ASN A 112 -5.21 18.13 12.52
N HIS A 113 -4.06 17.73 11.96
CA HIS A 113 -4.01 17.20 10.60
C HIS A 113 -4.83 15.90 10.47
N LEU A 114 -4.75 15.01 11.45
CA LEU A 114 -5.53 13.77 11.44
C LEU A 114 -7.03 14.03 11.57
N CYS A 115 -7.44 15.01 12.38
CA CYS A 115 -8.83 15.42 12.46
C CYS A 115 -9.34 15.97 11.13
N ASP A 116 -8.54 16.83 10.46
CA ASP A 116 -8.88 17.34 9.12
C ASP A 116 -9.07 16.18 8.13
N TYR A 117 -8.18 15.20 8.16
CA TYR A 117 -8.25 14.00 7.33
C TYR A 117 -9.53 13.19 7.59
N TRP A 118 -9.84 12.86 8.85
CA TRP A 118 -11.03 12.07 9.18
C TRP A 118 -12.34 12.81 8.89
N GLU A 119 -12.34 14.14 9.06
CA GLU A 119 -13.47 14.98 8.64
C GLU A 119 -13.67 14.91 7.12
N LEU A 120 -12.59 15.00 6.33
CA LEU A 120 -12.64 14.87 4.89
C LEU A 120 -13.09 13.47 4.44
N GLU A 121 -12.61 12.40 5.06
CA GLU A 121 -13.06 11.03 4.78
C GLU A 121 -14.56 10.88 5.01
N LYS A 122 -15.06 11.38 6.15
CA LYS A 122 -16.49 11.38 6.45
C LYS A 122 -17.30 12.18 5.42
N THR A 123 -16.80 13.32 4.98
CA THR A 123 -17.44 14.10 3.91
C THR A 123 -17.53 13.27 2.62
N LYS A 124 -16.47 12.54 2.25
CA LYS A 124 -16.49 11.63 1.09
C LYS A 124 -17.49 10.48 1.27
N GLU A 125 -17.53 9.84 2.43
CA GLU A 125 -18.51 8.79 2.73
C GLU A 125 -19.95 9.28 2.54
N ASN A 126 -20.25 10.48 3.04
CA ASN A 126 -21.57 11.09 2.88
C ASN A 126 -21.91 11.38 1.40
N ILE A 127 -20.95 11.88 0.62
CA ILE A 127 -21.14 12.13 -0.82
C ILE A 127 -21.45 10.81 -1.54
N ILE A 128 -20.70 9.75 -1.24
CA ILE A 128 -20.91 8.42 -1.83
C ILE A 128 -22.30 7.90 -1.46
N ALA A 129 -22.71 8.01 -0.19
CA ALA A 129 -24.03 7.57 0.26
C ALA A 129 -25.17 8.34 -0.42
N HIS A 130 -25.05 9.66 -0.56
CA HIS A 130 -26.02 10.49 -1.29
C HIS A 130 -26.10 10.11 -2.78
N LYS A 131 -24.95 9.89 -3.43
CA LYS A 131 -24.89 9.42 -4.82
C LYS A 131 -25.57 8.06 -4.96
N GLN A 132 -25.26 7.11 -4.07
CA GLN A 132 -25.80 5.76 -4.12
C GLN A 132 -27.32 5.75 -3.92
N ALA A 133 -27.83 6.49 -2.94
CA ALA A 133 -29.28 6.59 -2.71
C ALA A 133 -30.04 7.10 -3.95
N ALA A 134 -29.46 8.09 -4.66
CA ALA A 134 -30.06 8.59 -5.90
C ALA A 134 -29.98 7.58 -7.06
N LEU A 135 -28.90 6.80 -7.15
CA LEU A 135 -28.79 5.70 -8.13
C LEU A 135 -29.83 4.61 -7.85
N ASP A 136 -30.00 4.23 -6.58
CA ASP A 136 -30.96 3.21 -6.16
C ASP A 136 -32.41 3.64 -6.47
N GLU A 137 -32.74 4.93 -6.27
CA GLU A 137 -34.03 5.49 -6.65
C GLU A 137 -34.29 5.38 -8.17
N LEU A 138 -33.31 5.71 -9.01
CA LEU A 138 -33.45 5.58 -10.47
C LEU A 138 -33.58 4.11 -10.91
N ASN A 139 -32.81 3.21 -10.31
CA ASN A 139 -32.91 1.78 -10.56
C ASN A 139 -34.29 1.24 -10.18
N SER A 140 -34.86 1.68 -9.05
CA SER A 140 -36.22 1.28 -8.63
C SER A 140 -37.31 1.74 -9.60
N LYS A 141 -37.05 2.80 -10.38
CA LYS A 141 -37.94 3.31 -11.44
C LYS A 141 -37.70 2.62 -12.79
N GLY A 142 -36.79 1.65 -12.86
CA GLY A 142 -36.44 0.93 -14.09
C GLY A 142 -35.64 1.77 -15.09
N ILE A 143 -35.05 2.88 -14.64
CA ILE A 143 -34.29 3.79 -15.52
C ILE A 143 -32.88 3.21 -15.73
N THR A 144 -32.48 3.07 -17.00
CA THR A 144 -31.10 2.71 -17.33
C THR A 144 -30.18 3.89 -17.03
N ILE A 145 -29.22 3.68 -16.13
CA ILE A 145 -28.28 4.71 -15.70
C ILE A 145 -27.16 4.85 -16.73
N THR A 146 -27.01 6.06 -17.29
CA THR A 146 -25.89 6.41 -18.17
C THR A 146 -24.74 7.05 -17.38
N THR A 147 -23.51 6.97 -17.89
CA THR A 147 -22.32 7.57 -17.25
C THR A 147 -22.47 9.09 -17.03
N THR A 148 -23.15 9.78 -17.94
CA THR A 148 -23.46 11.22 -17.81
C THR A 148 -24.38 11.48 -16.61
N MET A 149 -25.39 10.63 -16.40
CA MET A 149 -26.28 10.72 -15.25
C MET A 149 -25.53 10.45 -13.94
N GLU A 150 -24.65 9.44 -13.90
CA GLU A 150 -23.82 9.18 -12.72
C GLU A 150 -22.95 10.38 -12.33
N HIS A 151 -22.37 11.06 -13.32
CA HIS A 151 -21.55 12.25 -13.08
C HIS A 151 -22.38 13.43 -12.58
N GLN A 152 -23.60 13.60 -13.09
CA GLN A 152 -24.51 14.65 -12.61
C GLN A 152 -24.97 14.38 -11.18
N LEU A 153 -25.33 13.15 -10.85
CA LEU A 153 -25.68 12.75 -9.48
C LEU A 153 -24.53 12.96 -8.50
N GLU A 154 -23.29 12.73 -8.94
CA GLU A 154 -22.10 13.04 -8.14
C GLU A 154 -21.95 14.54 -7.89
N LYS A 155 -22.14 15.39 -8.90
CA LYS A 155 -22.13 16.85 -8.72
C LYS A 155 -23.22 17.31 -7.75
N GLU A 156 -24.42 16.77 -7.85
CA GLU A 156 -25.52 17.12 -6.95
C GLU A 156 -25.27 16.61 -5.52
N ALA A 157 -24.68 15.42 -5.35
CA ALA A 157 -24.26 14.91 -4.05
C ALA A 157 -23.17 15.80 -3.42
N ILE A 158 -22.18 16.24 -4.20
CA ILE A 158 -21.15 17.18 -3.75
C ILE A 158 -21.79 18.50 -3.32
N LYS A 159 -22.65 19.11 -4.15
CA LYS A 159 -23.36 20.36 -3.79
C LYS A 159 -24.19 20.19 -2.51
N SER A 160 -24.93 19.09 -2.39
CA SER A 160 -25.78 18.79 -1.23
C SER A 160 -24.97 18.68 0.07
N VAL A 161 -23.85 17.95 0.03
CA VAL A 161 -23.01 17.73 1.22
C VAL A 161 -22.11 18.94 1.52
N CYS A 162 -21.56 19.59 0.50
CA CYS A 162 -20.56 20.66 0.63
C CYS A 162 -21.15 22.08 0.62
N GLY A 163 -22.42 22.27 0.26
CA GLY A 163 -23.10 23.57 0.14
C GLY A 163 -23.14 24.42 1.43
N ARG A 164 -22.63 23.90 2.55
CA ARG A 164 -22.47 24.62 3.82
C ARG A 164 -21.05 25.15 4.10
N LYS A 165 -20.03 24.85 3.28
CA LYS A 165 -18.64 25.34 3.46
C LYS A 165 -18.02 25.77 2.13
N LYS A 166 -18.02 27.08 1.85
CA LYS A 166 -17.50 27.72 0.61
C LYS A 166 -16.07 27.27 0.22
N THR A 167 -15.20 27.02 1.20
CA THR A 167 -13.79 26.67 0.97
C THR A 167 -13.58 25.24 0.46
N ILE A 168 -14.51 24.32 0.72
CA ILE A 168 -14.45 22.93 0.22
C ILE A 168 -15.07 22.87 -1.18
N GLN A 169 -16.12 23.63 -1.44
CA GLN A 169 -16.79 23.66 -2.74
C GLN A 169 -15.85 24.10 -3.88
N SER A 170 -15.06 25.15 -3.66
CA SER A 170 -14.14 25.67 -4.67
C SER A 170 -13.08 24.65 -5.09
N ALA A 171 -12.39 23.99 -4.15
CA ALA A 171 -11.34 23.01 -4.46
C ALA A 171 -11.84 21.86 -5.35
N TRP A 172 -13.08 21.40 -5.15
CA TRP A 172 -13.66 20.28 -5.91
C TRP A 172 -14.24 20.72 -7.27
N GLU A 173 -14.75 21.95 -7.38
CA GLU A 173 -15.24 22.53 -8.64
C GLU A 173 -14.11 22.78 -9.67
N VAL A 174 -12.90 23.15 -9.21
CA VAL A 174 -11.71 23.30 -10.10
C VAL A 174 -11.00 21.98 -10.45
N GLY A 175 -11.55 20.83 -10.05
CA GLY A 175 -10.93 19.51 -10.32
C GLY A 175 -9.67 19.22 -9.48
N VAL A 176 -9.40 20.02 -8.45
CA VAL A 176 -8.25 19.88 -7.54
C VAL A 176 -8.63 19.16 -6.23
N GLY A 177 -9.93 18.96 -5.98
CA GLY A 177 -10.42 18.09 -4.92
C GLY A 177 -10.18 16.63 -5.27
N PRO A 178 -9.99 15.72 -4.28
CA PRO A 178 -9.76 14.30 -4.52
C PRO A 178 -11.03 13.66 -5.10
N VAL A 179 -11.19 13.84 -6.42
CA VAL A 179 -12.21 13.24 -7.28
C VAL A 179 -12.44 11.83 -6.79
N LEU A 180 -13.70 11.42 -6.67
CA LEU A 180 -14.12 10.05 -6.35
C LEU A 180 -13.73 9.05 -7.47
N ARG A 181 -12.59 9.25 -8.12
CA ARG A 181 -11.84 8.27 -8.87
C ARG A 181 -11.10 7.35 -7.90
N LYS A 182 -11.80 6.66 -7.00
CA LYS A 182 -11.28 5.35 -6.57
C LYS A 182 -11.18 4.42 -7.78
N LYS A 183 -12.03 4.63 -8.80
CA LYS A 183 -11.98 3.92 -10.08
C LYS A 183 -10.83 4.36 -10.99
N ASP A 184 -10.38 5.63 -10.96
CA ASP A 184 -9.23 6.04 -11.79
C ASP A 184 -7.90 6.14 -11.05
N SER A 185 -7.87 6.14 -9.71
CA SER A 185 -6.62 5.79 -9.03
C SER A 185 -6.34 4.30 -9.20
N TRP A 186 -7.38 3.45 -9.24
CA TRP A 186 -7.23 2.06 -9.67
C TRP A 186 -6.95 1.98 -11.16
N MET A 187 -7.60 2.72 -12.07
CA MET A 187 -7.23 2.67 -13.50
C MET A 187 -5.89 3.33 -13.83
N LYS A 188 -5.42 4.36 -13.11
CA LYS A 188 -4.05 4.88 -13.27
C LYS A 188 -3.03 3.99 -12.59
N SER A 189 -3.32 3.43 -11.41
CA SER A 189 -2.41 2.45 -10.80
C SER A 189 -2.44 1.13 -11.55
N VAL A 190 -3.54 0.73 -12.18
CA VAL A 190 -3.67 -0.47 -13.03
C VAL A 190 -3.20 -0.18 -14.45
N ALA A 191 -3.20 1.05 -14.94
CA ALA A 191 -2.53 1.40 -16.21
C ALA A 191 -1.02 1.57 -16.01
N GLU A 192 -0.56 2.15 -14.90
CA GLU A 192 0.85 2.26 -14.53
C GLU A 192 1.41 0.92 -14.03
N SER A 193 0.64 0.12 -13.28
CA SER A 193 0.90 -1.29 -12.96
C SER A 193 0.79 -2.12 -14.22
N SER A 194 -0.22 -1.97 -15.09
CA SER A 194 -0.24 -2.69 -16.38
C SER A 194 0.93 -2.29 -17.26
N GLN A 195 1.43 -1.05 -17.24
CA GLN A 195 2.60 -0.66 -18.01
C GLN A 195 3.90 -1.17 -17.36
N ARG A 196 4.03 -1.12 -16.02
CA ARG A 196 5.18 -1.68 -15.29
C ARG A 196 5.19 -3.20 -15.36
N ASP A 197 4.09 -3.85 -15.00
CA ASP A 197 3.83 -5.29 -15.13
C ASP A 197 3.92 -5.73 -16.59
N SER A 198 3.47 -4.96 -17.59
CA SER A 198 3.70 -5.30 -19.00
C SER A 198 5.19 -5.30 -19.31
N SER A 199 5.94 -4.26 -18.92
CA SER A 199 7.38 -4.18 -19.20
C SER A 199 8.20 -5.23 -18.43
N GLU A 200 7.78 -5.55 -17.20
CA GLU A 200 8.45 -6.48 -16.31
C GLU A 200 8.08 -7.92 -16.66
N ASN A 201 6.83 -8.18 -17.05
CA ASN A 201 6.38 -9.47 -17.60
C ASN A 201 6.91 -9.70 -19.02
N GLU A 202 7.10 -8.66 -19.83
CA GLU A 202 7.79 -8.75 -21.13
C GLU A 202 9.29 -9.01 -20.93
N SER A 203 9.93 -8.36 -19.97
CA SER A 203 11.31 -8.66 -19.56
C SER A 203 11.47 -10.09 -19.03
N LEU A 204 10.53 -10.57 -18.21
CA LEU A 204 10.50 -11.95 -17.72
C LEU A 204 10.22 -12.95 -18.85
N ARG A 205 9.29 -12.67 -19.77
CA ARG A 205 9.03 -13.49 -20.96
C ARG A 205 10.27 -13.59 -21.84
N ASN A 206 10.97 -12.47 -22.07
CA ASN A 206 12.21 -12.46 -22.82
C ASN A 206 13.32 -13.25 -22.12
N LYS A 207 13.42 -13.20 -20.78
CA LYS A 207 14.34 -14.04 -20.00
C LYS A 207 13.96 -15.52 -20.06
N VAL A 208 12.68 -15.87 -20.00
CA VAL A 208 12.19 -17.25 -20.11
C VAL A 208 12.51 -17.80 -21.51
N ILE A 209 12.22 -17.05 -22.58
CA ILE A 209 12.56 -17.43 -23.96
C ILE A 209 14.08 -17.64 -24.11
N ALA A 210 14.90 -16.76 -23.52
CA ALA A 210 16.35 -16.91 -23.55
C ALA A 210 16.85 -18.16 -22.79
N LEU A 211 16.22 -18.48 -21.65
CA LEU A 211 16.53 -19.67 -20.86
C LEU A 211 16.06 -20.95 -21.55
N GLU A 212 14.87 -20.97 -22.16
CA GLU A 212 14.37 -22.10 -22.95
C GLU A 212 15.27 -22.36 -24.17
N ALA A 213 15.70 -21.30 -24.88
CA ALA A 213 16.67 -21.43 -25.97
C ALA A 213 18.04 -21.94 -25.50
N LYS A 214 18.48 -21.57 -24.30
CA LYS A 214 19.70 -22.10 -23.68
C LYS A 214 19.53 -23.58 -23.32
N GLN A 215 18.42 -23.95 -22.68
CA GLN A 215 18.11 -25.32 -22.31
C GLN A 215 18.00 -26.22 -23.55
N LYS A 216 17.40 -25.74 -24.64
CA LYS A 216 17.34 -26.46 -25.91
C LYS A 216 18.73 -26.70 -26.50
N ARG A 217 19.58 -25.67 -26.53
CA ARG A 217 20.98 -25.80 -27.01
C ARG A 217 21.78 -26.76 -26.14
N ASP A 218 21.60 -26.73 -24.83
CA ASP A 218 22.31 -27.63 -23.92
C ASP A 218 21.83 -29.08 -24.07
N LYS A 219 20.52 -29.29 -24.30
CA LYS A 219 19.98 -30.61 -24.64
C LYS A 219 20.52 -31.13 -25.98
N GLU A 220 20.58 -30.30 -27.02
CA GLU A 220 21.16 -30.67 -28.32
C GLU A 220 22.66 -30.98 -28.24
N LYS A 221 23.40 -30.29 -27.35
CA LYS A 221 24.80 -30.63 -27.06
C LYS A 221 24.90 -31.97 -26.35
N TYR A 222 24.04 -32.22 -25.36
CA TYR A 222 24.00 -33.48 -24.64
C TYR A 222 23.70 -34.67 -25.56
N GLU A 223 22.69 -34.55 -26.43
CA GLU A 223 22.34 -35.57 -27.42
C GLU A 223 23.46 -35.81 -28.44
N ARG A 224 24.17 -34.76 -28.86
CA ARG A 224 25.38 -34.91 -29.71
C ARG A 224 26.50 -35.65 -29.00
N CYS A 225 26.75 -35.34 -27.73
CA CYS A 225 27.73 -36.06 -26.92
C CYS A 225 27.35 -37.53 -26.77
N LEU A 226 26.08 -37.83 -26.46
CA LEU A 226 25.58 -39.20 -26.37
C LEU A 226 25.72 -39.96 -27.69
N SER A 227 25.37 -39.33 -28.81
CA SER A 227 25.50 -39.93 -30.15
C SER A 227 26.96 -40.21 -30.49
N SER A 228 27.86 -39.28 -30.16
CA SER A 228 29.32 -39.45 -30.34
C SER A 228 29.87 -40.57 -29.46
N LEU A 229 29.41 -40.69 -28.21
CA LEU A 229 29.78 -41.78 -27.31
C LEU A 229 29.27 -43.12 -27.84
N ALA A 230 28.02 -43.18 -28.29
CA ALA A 230 27.42 -44.38 -28.84
C ALA A 230 28.15 -44.86 -30.11
N GLN A 231 28.52 -43.94 -31.01
CA GLN A 231 29.35 -44.26 -32.16
C GLN A 231 30.73 -44.78 -31.74
N SER A 232 31.39 -44.10 -30.80
CA SER A 232 32.69 -44.55 -30.28
C SER A 232 32.61 -45.95 -29.67
N PHE A 233 31.52 -46.26 -28.97
CA PHE A 233 31.26 -47.57 -28.38
C PHE A 233 31.03 -48.65 -29.43
N GLN A 234 30.31 -48.33 -30.52
CA GLN A 234 30.14 -49.25 -31.64
C GLN A 234 31.45 -49.48 -32.41
N THR A 235 32.26 -48.45 -32.60
CA THR A 235 33.59 -48.58 -33.24
C THR A 235 34.52 -49.43 -32.37
N LEU A 236 34.51 -49.25 -31.05
CA LEU A 236 35.29 -50.06 -30.12
C LEU A 236 34.85 -51.53 -30.16
N LYS A 237 33.53 -51.78 -30.19
CA LYS A 237 32.95 -53.13 -30.31
C LYS A 237 33.29 -53.80 -31.66
N ALA A 238 33.49 -53.03 -32.73
CA ALA A 238 33.90 -53.55 -34.03
C ALA A 238 35.41 -53.83 -34.13
N GLN A 239 36.23 -53.13 -33.34
CA GLN A 239 37.68 -53.39 -33.24
C GLN A 239 38.04 -54.59 -32.35
N TYR A 240 37.13 -54.99 -31.45
CA TYR A 240 37.29 -56.13 -30.54
C TYR A 240 36.03 -57.02 -30.59
N PRO A 241 35.87 -57.88 -31.63
CA PRO A 241 34.75 -58.82 -31.72
C PRO A 241 34.78 -59.90 -30.61
#